data_AF-A0A1F8UHY8-F1
#
_entry.id   AF-A0A1F8UHY8-F1
#
_cell.length_a   1.000
_cell.length_b   1.000
_cell.length_c   1.000
_cell.angle_alpha   90.00
_cell.angle_beta   90.00
_cell.angle_gamma   90.00
#
_symmetry.space_group_name_H-M   'P 1'
#
loop_
_entity.id
_entity.type
_entity.pdbx_description
1 polymer ?
#
loop_
_entity_poly.entity_id
_entity_poly.type
_entity_poly.pdbx_seq_one_letter_code
_entity_poly.pdbx_strand_id
1 'polypeptide(L)' 'MELDTIVIKTIDGTIMSSEFCEELQEYFKIKNVKIINKTGAPIPSSKIPEKRYEGEVNIMKSQIIWWYIQK' A
#
# COMPACT_ATOMS: atom_id res chain seq x y z
N MET A 1 -16.06 11.38 -6.19
CA MET A 1 -15.24 10.24 -6.64
C MET A 1 -14.92 9.44 -5.41
N GLU A 2 -15.42 8.21 -5.32
CA GLU A 2 -14.96 7.26 -4.30
C GLU A 2 -13.48 6.97 -4.58
N LEU A 3 -12.69 6.89 -3.50
CA LEU A 3 -11.24 6.72 -3.56
C LEU A 3 -10.93 5.26 -3.23
N ASP A 4 -10.51 4.51 -4.24
CA ASP A 4 -10.11 3.12 -4.06
C ASP A 4 -8.88 3.04 -3.15
N THR A 5 -9.04 2.44 -1.98
CA THR A 5 -7.94 2.18 -1.05
C THR A 5 -7.36 0.80 -1.30
N ILE A 6 -6.08 0.72 -1.68
CA ILE A 6 -5.36 -0.56 -1.77
C ILE A 6 -4.56 -0.79 -0.49
N VAL A 7 -4.50 -2.05 -0.05
CA VAL A 7 -3.52 -2.52 0.94
C VAL A 7 -2.68 -3.62 0.30
N ILE A 8 -1.36 -3.49 0.39
CA ILE A 8 -0.37 -4.36 -0.23
C ILE A 8 0.56 -4.89 0.85
N LYS A 9 0.82 -6.20 0.85
CA LYS A 9 1.94 -6.81 1.58
C LYS A 9 3.00 -7.30 0.60
N THR A 10 4.21 -6.75 0.72
CA THR A 10 5.35 -7.14 -0.11
C THR A 10 6.18 -8.25 0.53
N ILE A 11 7.02 -8.91 -0.28
CA ILE A 11 7.88 -10.04 0.11
C ILE A 11 8.90 -9.68 1.21
N ASP A 12 9.28 -8.40 1.30
CA ASP A 12 10.20 -7.87 2.33
C ASP A 12 9.51 -7.63 3.68
N GLY A 13 8.23 -8.03 3.79
CA GLY A 13 7.39 -7.87 4.97
C GLY A 13 6.68 -6.52 5.06
N THR A 14 6.97 -5.56 4.18
CA THR A 14 6.36 -4.23 4.23
C THR A 14 4.87 -4.33 3.90
N ILE A 15 4.04 -3.78 4.79
CA ILE A 15 2.62 -3.54 4.53
C ILE A 15 2.46 -2.06 4.24
N MET A 16 1.71 -1.73 3.19
CA MET A 16 1.41 -0.34 2.84
C MET A 16 -0.02 -0.20 2.33
N SER A 17 -0.57 1.00 2.51
CA SER A 17 -1.86 1.38 1.94
C SER A 17 -1.75 2.64 1.10
N SER A 18 -2.60 2.78 0.10
CA SER A 18 -2.69 3.98 -0.73
C SER A 18 -4.15 4.28 -1.06
N GLU A 19 -4.51 5.56 -1.05
CA GLU A 19 -5.84 6.09 -1.39
C GLU A 19 -6.07 6.20 -2.91
N PHE A 20 -5.02 5.97 -3.70
CA PHE A 20 -5.05 6.07 -5.15
C PHE A 20 -4.20 4.96 -5.74
N CYS A 21 -4.88 3.94 -6.26
CA CYS A 21 -4.24 2.81 -6.91
C CYS A 21 -4.69 2.68 -8.36
N GLU A 22 -3.74 2.57 -9.27
CA GLU A 22 -3.96 2.13 -10.65
C GLU A 22 -3.27 0.78 -10.83
N GLU A 23 -4.05 -0.24 -11.21
CA GLU A 23 -3.52 -1.55 -11.55
C GLU A 23 -3.06 -1.57 -13.01
N LEU A 24 -1.76 -1.80 -13.23
CA LEU A 24 -1.19 -2.04 -14.54
C LEU A 24 -0.80 -3.51 -14.69
N GLN A 25 -0.39 -3.91 -15.90
CA GLN A 25 -0.12 -5.30 -16.21
C GLN A 25 0.93 -5.92 -15.27
N GLU A 26 2.03 -5.22 -15.03
CA GLU A 26 3.19 -5.74 -14.27
C GLU A 26 3.34 -5.17 -12.86
N TYR A 27 2.71 -4.03 -12.57
CA TYR A 27 2.87 -3.32 -11.31
C TYR A 27 1.60 -2.57 -10.89
N PHE A 28 1.52 -2.20 -9.61
CA PHE A 28 0.57 -1.22 -9.11
C PHE A 28 1.24 0.15 -9.06
N LYS A 29 0.56 1.14 -9.61
CA LYS A 29 0.95 2.54 -9.51
C LYS A 29 0.14 3.17 -8.40
N ILE A 30 0.79 3.53 -7.31
CA ILE A 30 0.13 4.03 -6.11
C ILE A 30 0.60 5.44 -5.73
N LYS A 31 -0.31 6.28 -5.25
CA LYS A 31 0.00 7.64 -4.76
C LYS A 31 -0.35 7.81 -3.30
N ASN A 32 0.31 8.74 -2.61
CA ASN A 32 0.05 9.05 -1.19
C ASN A 32 0.18 7.81 -0.30
N VAL A 33 1.29 7.09 -0.46
CA VAL A 33 1.52 5.81 0.22
C VAL A 33 1.70 6.03 1.71
N LYS A 34 0.94 5.28 2.50
CA LYS A 34 1.10 5.13 3.94
C LYS A 34 1.76 3.79 4.19
N ILE A 35 3.02 3.80 4.61
CA ILE A 35 3.71 2.57 5.03
C ILE A 35 3.16 2.22 6.41
N ILE A 36 2.62 1.02 6.56
CA ILE A 36 1.93 0.54 7.76
C ILE A 36 2.97 -0.05 8.73
N ASN A 37 3.63 -1.18 8.48
CA ASN A 37 4.81 -1.66 9.25
C ASN A 37 5.33 -2.96 8.60
N LYS A 38 6.54 -3.41 8.97
CA LYS A 38 7.15 -4.70 8.55
C LYS A 38 6.65 -5.93 9.33
N THR A 39 5.95 -5.73 10.45
CA THR A 39 5.71 -6.80 11.44
C THR A 39 4.33 -7.46 11.41
N GLY A 40 3.51 -7.21 10.39
CA GLY A 40 2.28 -7.99 10.15
C GLY A 40 1.14 -7.83 11.16
N ALA A 41 1.31 -7.01 12.21
CA ALA A 41 0.24 -6.70 13.15
C ALA A 41 -0.70 -5.62 12.58
N PRO A 42 -2.03 -5.74 12.76
CA PRO A 42 -2.96 -4.66 12.46
C PRO A 42 -2.59 -3.45 13.32
N ILE A 43 -2.34 -2.32 12.66
CA ILE A 43 -1.89 -1.12 13.35
C ILE A 43 -3.14 -0.36 13.81
N PRO A 44 -3.27 -0.08 15.12
CA PRO A 44 -4.29 0.83 15.61
C PRO A 44 -4.19 2.14 14.85
N SER A 45 -5.31 2.74 14.46
CA SER A 45 -5.35 4.02 13.70
C SER A 45 -4.47 5.13 14.30
N SER A 46 -4.18 5.06 15.60
CA SER A 46 -3.28 5.95 16.35
C SER A 46 -1.78 5.69 16.20
N LYS A 47 -1.36 4.61 15.51
CA LYS A 47 0.05 4.18 15.36
C LYS A 47 0.49 4.02 13.90
N ILE A 48 -0.29 4.54 12.95
CA ILE A 48 0.14 4.62 11.55
C ILE A 48 1.48 5.37 11.53
N PRO A 49 2.56 4.79 10.97
CA PRO A 49 3.85 5.47 10.91
C PRO A 49 3.70 6.86 10.33
N GLU A 50 4.26 7.83 11.03
CA GLU A 50 4.19 9.26 10.71
C GLU A 50 4.78 9.61 9.34
N LYS A 51 5.50 8.68 8.69
CA LYS A 51 6.04 8.87 7.34
C LYS A 51 4.98 8.55 6.29
N ARG A 52 4.11 9.53 6.03
CA ARG A 52 3.42 9.63 4.74
C ARG A 52 4.46 9.89 3.67
N TYR A 53 4.55 9.01 2.69
CA TYR A 53 5.29 9.31 1.48
C TYR A 53 4.36 10.07 0.54
N GLU A 54 4.50 11.38 0.51
CA GLU A 54 3.83 12.23 -0.47
C GLU A 54 4.55 12.06 -1.80
N GLY A 55 4.05 11.15 -2.63
CA GLY A 55 4.68 10.79 -3.90
C GLY A 55 3.99 9.62 -4.61
N GLU A 56 4.48 9.31 -5.79
CA GLU A 56 4.08 8.18 -6.63
C GLU A 56 5.10 7.04 -6.47
N VAL A 57 4.61 5.82 -6.25
CA VAL A 57 5.44 4.62 -6.12
C VAL A 57 4.89 3.54 -7.04
N ASN A 58 5.79 2.85 -7.73
CA ASN A 58 5.46 1.69 -8.54
C ASN A 58 5.87 0.41 -7.79
N ILE A 59 4.94 -0.52 -7.61
CA ILE A 59 5.20 -1.78 -6.91
C ILE A 59 4.96 -2.94 -7.86
N MET A 60 6.04 -3.66 -8.17
CA MET A 60 5.99 -4.81 -9.06
C MET A 60 5.13 -5.92 -8.43
N LYS A 61 4.23 -6.54 -9.21
CA LYS A 61 3.39 -7.64 -8.72
C LYS A 61 4.21 -8.84 -8.25
N SER A 62 5.41 -9.03 -8.81
CA SER A 62 6.37 -10.05 -8.38
C SER A 62 6.91 -9.85 -6.95
N GLN A 63 6.79 -8.64 -6.40
CA GLN A 63 7.20 -8.31 -5.04
C GLN A 63 6.04 -8.39 -4.05
N ILE A 64 4.82 -8.77 -4.48
CA ILE A 64 3.61 -8.77 -3.66
C ILE A 64 3.26 -10.20 -3.26
N ILE A 65 3.06 -10.41 -1.96
CA ILE A 65 2.54 -11.69 -1.43
C ILE A 65 1.03 -11.72 -1.61
N TRP A 66 0.34 -10.65 -1.22
CA TRP A 66 -1.10 -10.47 -1.38
C TRP A 66 -1.46 -8.99 -1.37
N TRP A 67 -2.62 -8.67 -1.92
CA TRP A 67 -3.20 -7.33 -1.92
C TRP A 67 -4.73 -7.42 -1.92
N TYR A 68 -5.40 -6.35 -1.50
CA TYR A 68 -6.84 -6.18 -1.71
C TYR A 68 -7.16 -4.70 -1.98
N ILE A 69 -8.17 -4.44 -2.81
CA ILE A 69 -8.67 -3.11 -3.13
C ILE A 69 -10.06 -2.95 -2.50
N GLN A 70 -10.22 -1.91 -1.70
CA GLN A 70 -11.50 -1.47 -1.16
C GLN A 70 -11.97 -0.26 -1.96
N LYS A 71 -13.15 -0.36 -2.57
CA LYS A 71 -13.84 0.76 -3.23
C LYS A 71 -14.62 1.58 -2.21
#